data_AF-A0A932HSQ1-F1
#
_entry.id   AF-A0A932HSQ1-F1
#
_cell.length_a   1.000
_cell.length_b   1.000
_cell.length_c   1.000
_cell.angle_alpha   90.00
_cell.angle_beta   90.00
_cell.angle_gamma   90.00
#
_symmetry.space_group_name_H-M   'P 1'
#
loop_
_entity.id
_entity.type
_entity.pdbx_description
1 polymer ?
#
loop_
_entity_poly.entity_id
_entity_poly.type
_entity_poly.pdbx_seq_one_letter_code
_entity_poly.pdbx_strand_id
1 'polypeptide(L)'
;MGSSRTIFGGQMMNLRPWIGIRGWTHADQTKNIGLAFGDLEHAPTRMFAIIVNVDDITLIEGERRARERCGEGNAHARSRPPADDIIGNKGHPGIFVNHPLILNFVSLEANEMFIWDRMEDVVERYGPLLHGIELGAMWPPVWAVQEFRERYPSLRLILRMTRDAVRALGGMDDPATPSRVGARVKEYPVTDVALNLSGPAEEGGVRFDTELVRGYLSAIRAAAPDVCLCAAGGFGAKLRTLEPFQRLITEFPDLSIAGGAAVTSVANCVDVSSAVALYRNGERIAAERAAAGVAERQFQEAKNAYNRVRQSYS
;
A
#
# COMPACT_ATOMS: atom_id res chain seq x y z
N MET A 1 35.73 12.97 -3.07
CA MET A 1 34.50 12.95 -3.90
C MET A 1 33.96 11.52 -3.89
N GLY A 2 33.08 11.22 -2.93
CA GLY A 2 32.45 9.90 -2.83
C GLY A 2 31.22 9.87 -3.71
N SER A 3 31.19 8.97 -4.68
CA SER A 3 30.02 8.73 -5.54
C SER A 3 28.90 8.13 -4.71
N SER A 4 27.88 8.93 -4.38
CA SER A 4 26.58 8.42 -3.94
C SER A 4 26.01 7.56 -5.08
N ARG A 5 26.01 6.23 -4.89
CA ARG A 5 25.30 5.30 -5.77
C ARG A 5 23.82 5.48 -5.50
N THR A 6 23.21 6.40 -6.22
CA THR A 6 21.76 6.51 -6.33
C THR A 6 21.24 5.25 -7.03
N ILE A 7 20.65 4.35 -6.24
CA ILE A 7 19.88 3.18 -6.68
C ILE A 7 18.60 3.72 -7.35
N PHE A 8 18.68 4.21 -8.59
CA PHE A 8 17.56 4.90 -9.23
C PHE A 8 16.94 4.08 -10.37
N GLY A 9 15.62 3.95 -10.32
CA GLY A 9 14.75 3.66 -11.46
C GLY A 9 14.13 2.25 -11.48
N GLY A 10 14.95 1.21 -11.67
CA GLY A 10 14.43 -0.12 -12.04
C GLY A 10 14.12 -1.08 -10.88
N GLN A 11 14.86 -1.00 -9.76
CA GLN A 11 14.79 -2.03 -8.71
C GLN A 11 13.71 -1.78 -7.65
N MET A 12 13.25 -0.54 -7.44
CA MET A 12 12.26 -0.25 -6.40
C MET A 12 10.86 -0.84 -6.70
N MET A 13 10.52 -1.08 -7.97
CA MET A 13 9.21 -1.64 -8.35
C MET A 13 9.00 -3.11 -7.91
N ASN A 14 10.08 -3.83 -7.60
CA ASN A 14 10.03 -5.23 -7.19
C ASN A 14 10.11 -5.43 -5.67
N LEU A 15 10.18 -4.35 -4.88
CA LEU A 15 10.29 -4.45 -3.42
C LEU A 15 8.91 -4.73 -2.82
N ARG A 16 8.66 -6.02 -2.56
CA ARG A 16 7.45 -6.58 -1.95
C ARG A 16 7.84 -7.62 -0.89
N PRO A 17 7.00 -7.83 0.12
CA PRO A 17 5.90 -6.98 0.61
C PRO A 17 6.40 -5.72 1.34
N TRP A 18 5.47 -4.80 1.58
CA TRP A 18 5.68 -3.56 2.34
C TRP A 18 4.68 -3.43 3.50
N ILE A 19 5.04 -2.63 4.50
CA ILE A 19 4.20 -2.35 5.69
C ILE A 19 3.80 -0.88 5.68
N GLY A 20 2.51 -0.61 5.54
CA GLY A 20 1.92 0.71 5.43
C GLY A 20 1.45 1.28 6.75
N ILE A 21 1.83 2.52 7.02
CA ILE A 21 1.25 3.36 8.06
C ILE A 21 0.57 4.55 7.37
N ARG A 22 -0.73 4.69 7.59
CA ARG A 22 -1.54 5.81 7.13
C ARG A 22 -1.80 6.76 8.29
N GLY A 23 -1.70 8.06 8.03
CA GLY A 23 -2.05 9.06 9.04
C GLY A 23 -1.97 10.50 8.55
N TRP A 24 -2.61 11.39 9.31
CA TRP A 24 -2.46 12.84 9.20
C TRP A 24 -1.15 13.25 9.82
N THR A 25 -0.05 13.11 9.09
CA THR A 25 1.26 13.34 9.67
C THR A 25 1.66 14.80 9.49
N HIS A 26 1.91 15.49 10.61
CA HIS A 26 2.79 16.66 10.59
C HIS A 26 4.18 16.17 10.13
N ALA A 27 4.94 16.98 9.39
CA ALA A 27 6.24 16.58 8.85
C ALA A 27 7.18 15.97 9.93
N ASP A 28 7.09 16.47 11.17
CA ASP A 28 7.90 15.98 12.28
C ASP A 28 7.50 14.58 12.77
N GLN A 29 6.21 14.21 12.66
CA GLN A 29 5.76 12.85 12.98
C GLN A 29 6.27 11.85 11.96
N THR A 30 6.25 12.21 10.67
CA THR A 30 6.79 11.37 9.60
C THR A 30 8.29 11.13 9.78
N LYS A 31 9.03 12.18 10.15
CA LYS A 31 10.47 12.08 10.46
C LYS A 31 10.73 11.20 11.68
N ASN A 32 9.95 11.35 12.75
CA ASN A 32 10.10 10.51 13.95
C ASN A 32 9.81 9.03 13.69
N ILE A 33 8.80 8.74 12.86
CA ILE A 33 8.54 7.40 12.36
C ILE A 33 9.75 6.90 11.55
N GLY A 34 10.27 7.72 10.63
CA GLY A 34 11.50 7.44 9.88
C GLY A 34 12.71 7.11 10.74
N LEU A 35 12.93 7.88 11.82
CA LEU A 35 14.03 7.68 12.77
C LEU A 35 13.85 6.42 13.61
N ALA A 36 12.61 6.09 14.01
CA ALA A 36 12.32 4.82 14.69
C ALA A 36 12.62 3.59 13.81
N PHE A 37 12.60 3.75 12.47
CA PHE A 37 13.06 2.71 11.55
C PHE A 37 14.58 2.63 11.39
N GLY A 38 15.33 3.66 11.78
CA GLY A 38 16.80 3.66 11.76
C GLY A 38 17.38 2.54 12.64
N ASP A 39 16.69 2.14 13.70
CA ASP A 39 17.09 1.04 14.57
C ASP A 39 16.79 -0.35 13.99
N LEU A 40 16.15 -0.43 12.81
CA LEU A 40 15.75 -1.68 12.13
C LEU A 40 16.69 -2.09 10.98
N GLU A 41 17.95 -1.60 10.99
CA GLU A 41 19.00 -1.95 10.01
C GLU A 41 19.19 -3.47 9.77
N HIS A 42 18.62 -4.33 10.62
CA HIS A 42 18.74 -5.79 10.54
C HIS A 42 17.50 -6.49 9.92
N ALA A 43 16.59 -5.74 9.27
CA ALA A 43 15.47 -6.30 8.49
C ALA A 43 15.59 -5.98 6.98
N PRO A 44 16.64 -6.44 6.28
CA PRO A 44 16.99 -6.01 4.93
C PRO A 44 15.97 -6.39 3.83
N THR A 45 14.92 -7.13 4.14
CA THR A 45 13.99 -7.70 3.14
C THR A 45 12.65 -6.98 3.02
N ARG A 46 12.40 -5.88 3.75
CA ARG A 46 11.06 -5.23 3.78
C ARG A 46 11.14 -3.71 3.72
N MET A 47 10.22 -3.13 2.94
CA MET A 47 10.02 -1.68 2.82
C MET A 47 8.88 -1.22 3.74
N PHE A 48 8.98 0.00 4.23
CA PHE A 48 7.92 0.67 4.96
C PHE A 48 7.25 1.70 4.05
N ALA A 49 5.92 1.72 4.02
CA ALA A 49 5.15 2.71 3.27
C ALA A 49 4.56 3.74 4.25
N ILE A 50 4.85 5.00 3.99
CA ILE A 50 4.21 6.13 4.65
C ILE A 50 3.16 6.66 3.70
N ILE A 51 1.90 6.60 4.11
CA ILE A 51 0.76 7.06 3.30
C ILE A 51 0.20 8.33 3.95
N VAL A 52 0.42 9.47 3.28
CA VAL A 52 -0.08 10.78 3.70
C VAL A 52 -1.43 11.02 3.04
N ASN A 53 -2.47 11.28 3.82
CA ASN A 53 -3.77 11.67 3.27
C ASN A 53 -3.72 13.13 2.81
N VAL A 54 -4.22 13.39 1.61
CA VAL A 54 -4.35 14.74 1.09
C VAL A 54 -5.82 14.99 0.79
N ASP A 55 -6.48 15.79 1.62
CA ASP A 55 -7.86 16.20 1.38
C ASP A 55 -7.92 17.41 0.45
N ASP A 56 -9.02 17.48 -0.33
CA ASP A 56 -9.36 18.58 -1.22
C ASP A 56 -9.25 19.97 -0.55
N ILE A 57 -9.63 20.09 0.74
CA ILE A 57 -9.53 21.35 1.49
C ILE A 57 -8.07 21.80 1.59
N THR A 58 -7.13 20.88 1.79
CA THR A 58 -5.70 21.19 1.93
C THR A 58 -5.09 21.58 0.58
N LEU A 59 -5.59 20.97 -0.52
CA LEU A 59 -5.22 21.34 -1.89
C LEU A 59 -5.74 22.73 -2.26
N ILE A 60 -7.02 23.00 -2.04
CA ILE A 60 -7.73 24.25 -2.38
C ILE A 60 -7.27 25.42 -1.51
N GLU A 61 -7.08 25.24 -0.20
CA GLU A 61 -6.57 26.30 0.67
C GLU A 61 -5.10 26.64 0.39
N GLY A 62 -4.29 25.66 0.00
CA GLY A 62 -2.92 25.88 -0.46
C GLY A 62 -2.89 26.77 -1.71
N GLU A 63 -3.77 26.51 -2.67
CA GLU A 63 -3.92 27.31 -3.89
C GLU A 63 -4.50 28.71 -3.61
N ARG A 64 -5.55 28.82 -2.79
CA ARG A 64 -6.13 30.11 -2.40
C ARG A 64 -5.09 31.00 -1.72
N ARG A 65 -4.33 30.46 -0.75
CA ARG A 65 -3.26 31.20 -0.05
C ARG A 65 -2.07 31.52 -0.95
N ALA A 66 -1.81 30.72 -1.99
CA ALA A 66 -0.79 31.02 -2.99
C ALA A 66 -1.24 32.16 -3.92
N ARG A 67 -2.50 32.16 -4.38
CA ARG A 67 -3.07 33.25 -5.20
C ARG A 67 -3.19 34.57 -4.42
N GLU A 68 -3.64 34.52 -3.17
CA GLU A 68 -3.70 35.68 -2.26
C GLU A 68 -2.30 36.28 -2.00
N ARG A 69 -1.26 35.44 -1.93
CA ARG A 69 0.14 35.89 -1.74
C ARG A 69 0.84 36.33 -3.02
N CYS A 70 0.48 35.76 -4.17
CA CYS A 70 0.99 36.18 -5.49
C CYS A 70 0.31 37.45 -6.01
N GLY A 71 -0.64 38.03 -5.27
CA GLY A 71 -1.19 39.35 -5.57
C GLY A 71 -1.87 39.40 -6.94
N GLU A 72 -2.70 38.40 -7.28
CA GLU A 72 -3.67 38.52 -8.37
C GLU A 72 -4.77 39.52 -7.96
N GLY A 73 -4.37 40.79 -7.97
CA GLY A 73 -5.15 41.93 -7.52
C GLY A 73 -4.48 43.28 -7.79
N ASN A 74 -3.23 43.33 -8.27
CA ASN A 74 -2.70 44.57 -8.85
C ASN A 74 -1.64 44.31 -9.92
N ALA A 75 -2.00 44.67 -11.14
CA ALA A 75 -1.10 44.75 -12.27
C ALA A 75 0.01 45.76 -11.98
N HIS A 76 1.22 45.31 -11.64
CA HIS A 76 2.49 45.89 -12.07
C HIS A 76 3.63 44.92 -11.75
N ALA A 77 4.26 44.42 -12.80
CA ALA A 77 5.39 43.52 -12.77
C ALA A 77 6.57 44.14 -12.01
N ARG A 78 7.02 43.50 -10.91
CA ARG A 78 8.41 43.55 -10.44
C ARG A 78 8.80 42.21 -9.82
N SER A 79 9.80 41.58 -10.43
CA SER A 79 10.69 40.51 -9.93
C SER A 79 10.04 39.37 -9.14
N ARG A 80 10.00 38.17 -9.76
CA ARG A 80 9.89 36.89 -9.04
C ARG A 80 10.95 36.85 -7.92
N PRO A 81 10.58 36.58 -6.66
CA PRO A 81 11.58 36.25 -5.64
C PRO A 81 12.23 34.89 -5.99
N PRO A 82 13.46 34.61 -5.51
CA PRO A 82 14.09 33.31 -5.67
C PRO A 82 13.21 32.22 -5.05
N ALA A 83 13.28 31.01 -5.61
CA ALA A 83 12.43 29.88 -5.26
C ALA A 83 12.61 29.34 -3.82
N ASP A 84 13.45 29.96 -2.99
CA ASP A 84 13.96 29.36 -1.76
C ASP A 84 13.26 29.84 -0.46
N ASP A 85 12.40 30.88 -0.52
CA ASP A 85 11.83 31.51 0.70
C ASP A 85 10.31 31.28 0.93
N ILE A 86 9.68 30.33 0.23
CA ILE A 86 8.22 30.11 0.36
C ILE A 86 7.91 29.07 1.44
N ILE A 87 7.95 29.50 2.71
CA ILE A 87 7.32 28.79 3.83
C ILE A 87 5.83 29.15 3.83
N GLY A 88 4.99 28.25 3.32
CA GLY A 88 3.54 28.40 3.44
C GLY A 88 2.71 27.54 2.48
N ASN A 89 2.46 26.29 2.88
CA ASN A 89 1.30 25.48 2.47
C ASN A 89 1.10 25.18 0.96
N LYS A 90 2.18 25.05 0.19
CA LYS A 90 2.22 24.05 -0.89
C LYS A 90 2.71 22.76 -0.24
N GLY A 91 2.10 21.60 -0.54
CA GLY A 91 2.41 20.32 0.11
C GLY A 91 3.92 20.18 0.32
N HIS A 92 4.37 20.18 1.58
CA HIS A 92 5.79 20.38 1.86
C HIS A 92 6.55 19.15 1.33
N PRO A 93 7.53 19.30 0.42
CA PRO A 93 8.47 18.23 0.08
C PRO A 93 9.16 17.66 1.33
N GLY A 94 9.22 18.47 2.40
CA GLY A 94 9.74 18.10 3.72
C GLY A 94 8.86 17.16 4.55
N ILE A 95 7.66 16.77 4.10
CA ILE A 95 6.87 15.70 4.75
C ILE A 95 7.46 14.33 4.40
N PHE A 96 7.99 14.17 3.19
CA PHE A 96 8.56 12.91 2.75
C PHE A 96 9.97 12.71 3.28
N VAL A 97 10.24 11.47 3.67
CA VAL A 97 11.52 11.06 4.21
C VAL A 97 12.33 10.47 3.06
N ASN A 98 13.52 11.02 2.84
CA ASN A 98 14.49 10.44 1.92
C ASN A 98 15.26 9.32 2.62
N HIS A 99 14.70 8.11 2.60
CA HIS A 99 15.30 6.92 3.21
C HIS A 99 15.15 5.70 2.30
N PRO A 100 16.20 4.89 2.10
CA PRO A 100 16.18 3.78 1.13
C PRO A 100 15.15 2.68 1.45
N LEU A 101 14.69 2.59 2.70
CA LEU A 101 13.66 1.63 3.14
C LEU A 101 12.24 2.23 3.23
N ILE A 102 12.06 3.49 2.86
CA ILE A 102 10.77 4.19 2.97
C ILE A 102 10.19 4.46 1.58
N LEU A 103 8.96 4.02 1.38
CA LEU A 103 8.09 4.41 0.28
C LEU A 103 7.17 5.53 0.75
N ASN A 104 7.06 6.59 -0.04
CA ASN A 104 6.27 7.77 0.27
C ASN A 104 5.09 7.79 -0.67
N PHE A 105 3.88 7.72 -0.12
CA PHE A 105 2.64 7.69 -0.87
C PHE A 105 1.74 8.85 -0.49
N VAL A 106 0.99 9.34 -1.46
CA VAL A 106 -0.17 10.21 -1.23
C VAL A 106 -1.44 9.39 -1.42
N SER A 107 -2.32 9.41 -0.41
CA SER A 107 -3.69 8.93 -0.57
C SER A 107 -4.53 10.07 -1.13
N LEU A 108 -5.04 9.85 -2.34
CA LEU A 108 -5.87 10.78 -3.08
C LEU A 108 -7.34 10.36 -2.96
N GLU A 109 -8.09 11.11 -2.15
CA GLU A 109 -9.55 11.06 -2.14
C GLU A 109 -10.04 12.02 -3.24
N ALA A 110 -10.51 11.49 -4.36
CA ALA A 110 -11.02 12.32 -5.44
C ALA A 110 -12.28 11.72 -6.05
N ASN A 111 -13.15 12.60 -6.54
CA ASN A 111 -14.25 12.22 -7.40
C ASN A 111 -13.67 11.67 -8.73
N GLU A 112 -14.29 10.62 -9.25
CA GLU A 112 -13.90 9.90 -10.47
C GLU A 112 -13.65 10.83 -11.68
N MET A 113 -14.40 11.95 -11.80
CA MET A 113 -14.34 12.84 -12.97
C MET A 113 -13.05 13.65 -13.11
N PHE A 114 -12.26 13.85 -12.05
CA PHE A 114 -11.05 14.68 -12.08
C PHE A 114 -9.80 13.93 -11.60
N ILE A 115 -9.86 12.59 -11.56
CA ILE A 115 -8.76 11.79 -11.00
C ILE A 115 -7.44 12.01 -11.75
N TRP A 116 -7.50 12.24 -13.07
CA TRP A 116 -6.33 12.51 -13.91
C TRP A 116 -5.57 13.76 -13.45
N ASP A 117 -6.22 14.92 -13.53
CA ASP A 117 -5.63 16.22 -13.18
C ASP A 117 -5.08 16.19 -11.75
N ARG A 118 -5.82 15.55 -10.83
CA ARG A 118 -5.41 15.41 -9.43
C ARG A 118 -4.16 14.55 -9.25
N MET A 119 -4.00 13.47 -10.02
CA MET A 119 -2.78 12.69 -9.97
C MET A 119 -1.58 13.49 -10.48
N GLU A 120 -1.74 14.31 -11.54
CA GLU A 120 -0.67 15.19 -12.03
C GLU A 120 -0.28 16.26 -10.99
N ASP A 121 -1.27 16.91 -10.37
CA ASP A 121 -1.05 17.89 -9.30
C ASP A 121 -0.22 17.31 -8.15
N VAL A 122 -0.47 16.06 -7.78
CA VAL A 122 0.27 15.36 -6.73
C VAL A 122 1.73 15.14 -7.15
N VAL A 123 1.98 14.72 -8.39
CA VAL A 123 3.36 14.53 -8.87
C VAL A 123 4.13 15.85 -8.87
N GLU A 124 3.54 16.92 -9.39
CA GLU A 124 4.18 18.24 -9.43
C GLU A 124 4.48 18.77 -8.02
N ARG A 125 3.54 18.61 -7.09
CA ARG A 125 3.63 19.16 -5.74
C ARG A 125 4.64 18.44 -4.85
N TYR A 126 4.66 17.11 -4.89
CA TYR A 126 5.47 16.31 -3.97
C TYR A 126 6.83 15.91 -4.54
N GLY A 127 7.01 16.01 -5.86
CA GLY A 127 8.30 15.96 -6.51
C GLY A 127 9.04 14.62 -6.37
N PRO A 128 10.39 14.62 -6.40
CA PRO A 128 11.19 13.40 -6.59
C PRO A 128 11.12 12.37 -5.46
N LEU A 129 10.65 12.76 -4.26
CA LEU A 129 10.53 11.86 -3.12
C LEU A 129 9.21 11.10 -3.10
N LEU A 130 8.27 11.42 -4.01
CA LEU A 130 7.04 10.69 -4.20
C LEU A 130 7.34 9.33 -4.85
N HIS A 131 6.92 8.25 -4.18
CA HIS A 131 7.10 6.89 -4.68
C HIS A 131 5.81 6.30 -5.27
N GLY A 132 4.65 6.85 -4.90
CA GLY A 132 3.40 6.45 -5.53
C GLY A 132 2.17 7.19 -5.02
N ILE A 133 1.02 6.84 -5.61
CA ILE A 133 -0.29 7.39 -5.27
C ILE A 133 -1.23 6.23 -4.91
N GLU A 134 -2.00 6.39 -3.84
CA GLU A 134 -3.12 5.52 -3.50
C GLU A 134 -4.43 6.19 -3.92
N LEU A 135 -5.19 5.54 -4.80
CA LEU A 135 -6.46 6.03 -5.32
C LEU A 135 -7.59 5.59 -4.39
N GLY A 136 -8.23 6.57 -3.75
CA GLY A 136 -9.41 6.37 -2.90
C GLY A 136 -10.73 6.36 -3.65
N ALA A 137 -10.74 6.69 -4.95
CA ALA A 137 -11.93 6.69 -5.80
C ALA A 137 -12.49 5.29 -6.00
N MET A 138 -13.83 5.19 -6.04
CA MET A 138 -14.53 3.95 -6.35
C MET A 138 -14.39 3.66 -7.84
N TRP A 139 -13.55 2.70 -8.24
CA TRP A 139 -13.38 2.30 -9.65
C TRP A 139 -13.13 3.48 -10.62
N PRO A 140 -11.99 4.18 -10.50
CA PRO A 140 -11.70 5.34 -11.34
C PRO A 140 -11.73 4.99 -12.84
N PRO A 141 -11.89 5.96 -13.75
CA PRO A 141 -11.85 5.66 -15.18
C PRO A 141 -10.54 4.96 -15.58
N VAL A 142 -10.65 3.79 -16.22
CA VAL A 142 -9.48 2.97 -16.60
C VAL A 142 -8.50 3.73 -17.49
N TRP A 143 -9.02 4.55 -18.41
CA TRP A 143 -8.19 5.36 -19.31
C TRP A 143 -7.28 6.33 -18.54
N ALA A 144 -7.79 6.97 -17.47
CA ALA A 144 -7.00 7.92 -16.67
C ALA A 144 -5.87 7.20 -15.92
N VAL A 145 -6.16 5.99 -15.43
CA VAL A 145 -5.16 5.12 -14.77
C VAL A 145 -4.10 4.66 -15.77
N GLN A 146 -4.51 4.31 -17.00
CA GLN A 146 -3.61 3.90 -18.06
C GLN A 146 -2.67 5.02 -18.50
N GLU A 147 -3.21 6.19 -18.84
CA GLU A 147 -2.42 7.37 -19.22
C GLU A 147 -1.40 7.72 -18.12
N PHE A 148 -1.77 7.50 -16.84
CA PHE A 148 -0.91 7.91 -15.72
C PHE A 148 0.29 6.98 -15.62
N ARG A 149 0.05 5.69 -15.82
CA ARG A 149 1.08 4.66 -15.81
C ARG A 149 2.02 4.77 -17.01
N GLU A 150 1.51 5.17 -18.16
CA GLU A 150 2.33 5.45 -19.34
C GLU A 150 3.23 6.68 -19.13
N ARG A 151 2.70 7.74 -18.51
CA ARG A 151 3.43 8.98 -18.26
C ARG A 151 4.41 8.91 -17.08
N TYR A 152 4.05 8.20 -16.02
CA TYR A 152 4.83 8.07 -14.79
C TYR A 152 5.11 6.60 -14.45
N PRO A 153 5.82 5.85 -15.32
CA PRO A 153 5.98 4.40 -15.19
C PRO A 153 6.73 3.98 -13.92
N SER A 154 7.56 4.86 -13.36
CA SER A 154 8.32 4.62 -12.12
C SER A 154 7.51 4.81 -10.84
N LEU A 155 6.36 5.49 -10.90
CA LEU A 155 5.51 5.70 -9.72
C LEU A 155 4.59 4.51 -9.50
N ARG A 156 4.49 4.06 -8.24
CA ARG A 156 3.51 3.05 -7.86
C ARG A 156 2.12 3.65 -7.84
N LEU A 157 1.13 2.84 -8.20
CA LEU A 157 -0.27 3.23 -8.20
C LEU A 157 -1.07 2.14 -7.49
N ILE A 158 -1.65 2.51 -6.34
CA ILE A 158 -2.41 1.60 -5.48
C ILE A 158 -3.89 1.86 -5.71
N LEU A 159 -4.64 0.87 -6.18
CA LEU A 159 -6.10 0.93 -6.17
C LEU A 159 -6.61 0.51 -4.80
N ARG A 160 -7.15 1.45 -4.02
CA ARG A 160 -7.74 1.13 -2.73
C ARG A 160 -9.19 0.70 -2.89
N MET A 161 -9.45 -0.55 -2.56
CA MET A 161 -10.79 -1.13 -2.59
C MET A 161 -11.48 -0.97 -1.25
N THR A 162 -12.50 -0.13 -1.21
CA THR A 162 -13.38 0.03 -0.05
C THR A 162 -14.56 -0.95 -0.13
N ARG A 163 -15.33 -1.05 0.96
CA ARG A 163 -16.60 -1.81 0.96
C ARG A 163 -17.57 -1.35 -0.12
N ASP A 164 -17.61 -0.04 -0.40
CA ASP A 164 -18.53 0.51 -1.40
C ASP A 164 -18.12 0.12 -2.82
N ALA A 165 -16.81 0.07 -3.11
CA ALA A 165 -16.31 -0.47 -4.36
C ALA A 165 -16.73 -1.94 -4.58
N VAL A 166 -16.68 -2.76 -3.52
CA VAL A 166 -17.16 -4.15 -3.60
C VAL A 166 -18.68 -4.22 -3.78
N ARG A 167 -19.44 -3.37 -3.07
CA ARG A 167 -20.90 -3.30 -3.19
C ARG A 167 -21.35 -2.98 -4.61
N ALA A 168 -20.65 -2.10 -5.31
CA ALA A 168 -20.93 -1.75 -6.71
C ALA A 168 -20.86 -2.95 -7.68
N LEU A 169 -20.23 -4.07 -7.28
CA LEU A 169 -20.10 -5.29 -8.10
C LEU A 169 -20.97 -6.47 -7.65
N GLY A 170 -21.91 -6.25 -6.72
CA GLY A 170 -22.87 -7.28 -6.29
C GLY A 170 -23.01 -7.46 -4.78
N GLY A 171 -22.27 -6.70 -3.96
CA GLY A 171 -22.33 -6.82 -2.50
C GLY A 171 -21.41 -7.91 -1.94
N MET A 172 -21.08 -7.79 -0.66
CA MET A 172 -20.15 -8.72 0.01
C MET A 172 -20.74 -10.11 0.25
N ASP A 173 -22.07 -10.24 0.25
CA ASP A 173 -22.77 -11.49 0.54
C ASP A 173 -22.99 -12.37 -0.71
N ASP A 174 -22.79 -11.84 -1.91
CA ASP A 174 -22.87 -12.62 -3.16
C ASP A 174 -21.55 -13.40 -3.38
N PRO A 175 -21.58 -14.75 -3.43
CA PRO A 175 -20.38 -15.56 -3.60
C PRO A 175 -19.68 -15.37 -4.95
N ALA A 176 -20.35 -14.78 -5.94
CA ALA A 176 -19.74 -14.43 -7.23
C ALA A 176 -18.97 -13.10 -7.19
N THR A 177 -19.19 -12.25 -6.19
CA THR A 177 -18.57 -10.92 -6.11
C THR A 177 -17.04 -10.94 -6.07
N PRO A 178 -16.35 -11.84 -5.33
CA PRO A 178 -14.88 -11.93 -5.39
C PRO A 178 -14.34 -12.12 -6.81
N SER A 179 -14.95 -13.01 -7.59
CA SER A 179 -14.55 -13.24 -8.99
C SER A 179 -14.80 -12.02 -9.88
N ARG A 180 -15.92 -11.31 -9.69
CA ARG A 180 -16.20 -10.05 -10.40
C ARG A 180 -15.21 -8.96 -10.04
N VAL A 181 -14.83 -8.86 -8.76
CA VAL A 181 -13.77 -7.96 -8.29
C VAL A 181 -12.45 -8.29 -8.97
N GLY A 182 -12.03 -9.56 -8.98
CA GLY A 182 -10.79 -9.98 -9.64
C GLY A 182 -10.79 -9.64 -11.14
N ALA A 183 -11.89 -9.93 -11.83
CA ALA A 183 -12.06 -9.57 -13.24
C ALA A 183 -11.97 -8.05 -13.47
N ARG A 184 -12.63 -7.25 -12.62
CA ARG A 184 -12.59 -5.79 -12.73
C ARG A 184 -11.20 -5.23 -12.45
N VAL A 185 -10.48 -5.73 -11.45
CA VAL A 185 -9.10 -5.31 -11.16
C VAL A 185 -8.16 -5.56 -12.33
N LYS A 186 -8.33 -6.67 -13.05
CA LYS A 186 -7.51 -7.02 -14.22
C LYS A 186 -7.53 -5.95 -15.32
N GLU A 187 -8.58 -5.14 -15.38
CA GLU A 187 -8.72 -4.07 -16.36
C GLU A 187 -7.83 -2.85 -16.03
N TYR A 188 -7.30 -2.74 -14.81
CA TYR A 188 -6.53 -1.58 -14.36
C TYR A 188 -5.01 -1.86 -14.42
N PRO A 189 -4.21 -0.98 -15.03
CA PRO A 189 -2.74 -1.11 -15.06
C PRO A 189 -2.07 -0.67 -13.74
N VAL A 190 -2.66 -1.00 -12.60
CA VAL A 190 -2.17 -0.62 -11.27
C VAL A 190 -1.03 -1.51 -10.81
N THR A 191 -0.16 -0.99 -9.94
CA THR A 191 0.94 -1.79 -9.38
C THR A 191 0.48 -2.60 -8.18
N ASP A 192 -0.49 -2.07 -7.43
CA ASP A 192 -0.92 -2.59 -6.14
C ASP A 192 -2.45 -2.48 -5.99
N VAL A 193 -3.03 -3.40 -5.21
CA VAL A 193 -4.42 -3.32 -4.74
C VAL A 193 -4.44 -3.41 -3.22
N ALA A 194 -5.04 -2.41 -2.57
CA ALA A 194 -5.21 -2.38 -1.12
C ALA A 194 -6.68 -2.66 -0.75
N LEU A 195 -6.95 -3.85 -0.20
CA LEU A 195 -8.27 -4.25 0.25
C LEU A 195 -8.57 -3.68 1.64
N ASN A 196 -9.39 -2.63 1.69
CA ASN A 196 -9.89 -2.05 2.92
C ASN A 196 -11.37 -2.40 3.12
N LEU A 197 -11.62 -3.65 3.52
CA LEU A 197 -12.98 -4.19 3.73
C LEU A 197 -13.40 -4.18 5.20
N SER A 198 -12.67 -3.46 6.03
CA SER A 198 -12.97 -3.38 7.46
C SER A 198 -14.29 -2.66 7.69
N GLY A 199 -15.06 -3.09 8.69
CA GLY A 199 -16.39 -2.54 9.01
C GLY A 199 -16.51 -2.04 10.44
N PRO A 200 -17.57 -1.30 10.78
CA PRO A 200 -17.87 -0.95 12.16
C PRO A 200 -18.02 -2.22 13.00
N ALA A 201 -17.44 -2.22 14.19
CA ALA A 201 -17.61 -3.26 15.21
C ALA A 201 -18.67 -2.81 16.22
N GLU A 202 -19.40 -3.77 16.78
CA GLU A 202 -20.51 -3.53 17.72
C GLU A 202 -20.09 -2.75 18.99
N GLU A 203 -18.81 -2.84 19.38
CA GLU A 203 -18.23 -2.12 20.52
C GLU A 203 -17.51 -0.80 20.13
N GLY A 204 -17.80 -0.22 18.97
CA GLY A 204 -17.20 1.04 18.52
C GLY A 204 -15.79 0.91 17.92
N GLY A 205 -15.37 -0.31 17.58
CA GLY A 205 -14.12 -0.58 16.87
C GLY A 205 -14.30 -0.78 15.36
N VAL A 206 -13.24 -1.22 14.66
CA VAL A 206 -13.29 -1.63 13.26
C VAL A 206 -12.91 -3.10 13.16
N ARG A 207 -13.84 -4.00 12.78
CA ARG A 207 -13.59 -5.44 12.67
C ARG A 207 -13.00 -5.77 11.30
N PHE A 208 -11.84 -6.40 11.30
CA PHE A 208 -11.23 -7.01 10.13
C PHE A 208 -11.74 -8.45 9.98
N ASP A 209 -12.32 -8.79 8.83
CA ASP A 209 -12.79 -10.13 8.53
C ASP A 209 -11.79 -10.85 7.62
N THR A 210 -10.95 -11.69 8.23
CA THR A 210 -9.88 -12.43 7.56
C THR A 210 -10.40 -13.31 6.43
N GLU A 211 -11.51 -14.01 6.65
CA GLU A 211 -12.03 -14.99 5.69
C GLU A 211 -12.64 -14.28 4.49
N LEU A 212 -13.36 -13.18 4.74
CA LEU A 212 -13.86 -12.30 3.69
C LEU A 212 -12.70 -11.75 2.85
N VAL A 213 -11.69 -11.13 3.49
CA VAL A 213 -10.53 -10.57 2.78
C VAL A 213 -9.78 -11.65 2.00
N ARG A 214 -9.58 -12.85 2.57
CA ARG A 214 -8.95 -13.98 1.88
C ARG A 214 -9.64 -14.30 0.56
N GLY A 215 -10.97 -14.38 0.54
CA GLY A 215 -11.73 -14.67 -0.68
C GLY A 215 -11.45 -13.69 -1.82
N TYR A 216 -11.39 -12.39 -1.51
CA TYR A 216 -11.05 -11.35 -2.48
C TYR A 216 -9.58 -11.40 -2.90
N LEU A 217 -8.65 -11.62 -1.97
CA LEU A 217 -7.21 -11.77 -2.28
C LEU A 217 -6.97 -12.92 -3.26
N SER A 218 -7.56 -14.09 -3.02
CA SER A 218 -7.45 -15.25 -3.92
C SER A 218 -8.00 -14.95 -5.31
N ALA A 219 -9.17 -14.31 -5.39
CA ALA A 219 -9.80 -13.99 -6.67
C ALA A 219 -8.98 -12.96 -7.47
N ILE A 220 -8.43 -11.93 -6.81
CA ILE A 220 -7.56 -10.95 -7.47
C ILE A 220 -6.26 -11.61 -7.91
N ARG A 221 -5.61 -12.41 -7.05
CA ARG A 221 -4.37 -13.11 -7.40
C ARG A 221 -4.55 -14.00 -8.64
N ALA A 222 -5.68 -14.69 -8.74
CA ALA A 222 -5.99 -15.56 -9.88
C ALA A 222 -6.21 -14.77 -11.18
N ALA A 223 -6.85 -13.59 -11.11
CA ALA A 223 -7.17 -12.78 -12.29
C ALA A 223 -6.03 -11.85 -12.73
N ALA A 224 -5.22 -11.37 -11.78
CA ALA A 224 -4.17 -10.37 -11.95
C ALA A 224 -2.91 -10.75 -11.13
N PRO A 225 -2.18 -11.81 -11.54
CA PRO A 225 -1.07 -12.37 -10.74
C PRO A 225 0.09 -11.40 -10.49
N ASP A 226 0.29 -10.42 -11.39
CA ASP A 226 1.40 -9.47 -11.33
C ASP A 226 1.15 -8.30 -10.36
N VAL A 227 -0.10 -8.08 -9.95
CA VAL A 227 -0.49 -7.01 -9.03
C VAL A 227 -0.06 -7.35 -7.60
N CYS A 228 0.51 -6.36 -6.88
CA CYS A 228 0.77 -6.54 -5.46
C CYS A 228 -0.54 -6.53 -4.69
N LEU A 229 -0.65 -7.38 -3.68
CA LEU A 229 -1.80 -7.37 -2.79
C LEU A 229 -1.44 -6.70 -1.47
N CYS A 230 -2.37 -5.92 -0.95
CA CYS A 230 -2.29 -5.33 0.38
C CYS A 230 -3.59 -5.56 1.14
N ALA A 231 -3.50 -6.05 2.37
CA ALA A 231 -4.62 -6.10 3.30
C ALA A 231 -4.62 -4.83 4.16
N ALA A 232 -5.68 -4.03 4.08
CA ALA A 232 -5.76 -2.72 4.70
C ALA A 232 -6.91 -2.59 5.72
N GLY A 233 -6.71 -1.74 6.73
CA GLY A 233 -7.69 -1.43 7.77
C GLY A 233 -7.62 -2.35 8.99
N GLY A 234 -8.41 -2.06 10.02
CA GLY A 234 -8.51 -2.89 11.24
C GLY A 234 -7.33 -2.85 12.21
N PHE A 235 -6.24 -2.13 11.88
CA PHE A 235 -5.11 -1.92 12.78
C PHE A 235 -5.49 -0.97 13.93
N GLY A 236 -5.65 -1.55 15.11
CA GLY A 236 -5.70 -0.84 16.38
C GLY A 236 -4.33 -0.83 17.05
N ALA A 237 -4.15 0.04 18.05
CA ALA A 237 -2.94 0.15 18.87
C ALA A 237 -2.47 -1.15 19.56
N LYS A 238 -3.36 -2.15 19.64
CA LYS A 238 -3.15 -3.37 20.41
C LYS A 238 -2.63 -4.49 19.51
N LEU A 239 -1.53 -5.13 19.93
CA LEU A 239 -0.86 -6.27 19.28
C LEU A 239 -1.78 -7.44 18.90
N ARG A 240 -2.88 -7.65 19.64
CA ARG A 240 -3.90 -8.67 19.33
C ARG A 240 -4.60 -8.48 17.98
N THR A 241 -4.47 -7.30 17.36
CA THR A 241 -5.02 -7.02 16.03
C THR A 241 -4.18 -7.60 14.88
N LEU A 242 -2.98 -8.15 15.15
CA LEU A 242 -2.09 -8.70 14.13
C LEU A 242 -2.34 -10.19 13.81
N GLU A 243 -2.93 -10.96 14.72
CA GLU A 243 -3.20 -12.41 14.51
C GLU A 243 -4.00 -12.70 13.23
N PRO A 244 -5.07 -11.94 12.89
CA PRO A 244 -5.78 -12.07 11.61
C PRO A 244 -4.85 -12.06 10.38
N PHE A 245 -3.84 -11.18 10.39
CA PHE A 245 -2.91 -11.03 9.28
C PHE A 245 -1.88 -12.16 9.20
N GLN A 246 -1.55 -12.83 10.32
CA GLN A 246 -0.62 -13.96 10.29
C GLN A 246 -1.12 -15.08 9.37
N ARG A 247 -2.42 -15.36 9.43
CA ARG A 247 -3.06 -16.37 8.57
C ARG A 247 -2.96 -15.98 7.10
N LEU A 248 -3.28 -14.72 6.79
CA LEU A 248 -3.18 -14.19 5.43
C LEU A 248 -1.75 -14.20 4.91
N ILE A 249 -0.75 -13.77 5.69
CA ILE A 249 0.66 -13.77 5.27
C ILE A 249 1.17 -15.19 5.03
N THR A 250 0.70 -16.17 5.80
CA THR A 250 1.08 -17.58 5.58
C THR A 250 0.57 -18.10 4.22
N GLU A 251 -0.60 -17.63 3.78
CA GLU A 251 -1.22 -18.02 2.50
C GLU A 251 -0.74 -17.15 1.33
N PHE A 252 -0.46 -15.88 1.60
CA PHE A 252 0.02 -14.87 0.67
C PHE A 252 1.33 -14.28 1.21
N PRO A 253 2.47 -14.95 1.03
CA PRO A 253 3.75 -14.52 1.62
C PRO A 253 4.25 -13.17 1.09
N ASP A 254 3.75 -12.73 -0.06
CA ASP A 254 4.03 -11.43 -0.68
C ASP A 254 2.97 -10.36 -0.37
N LEU A 255 2.06 -10.63 0.57
CA LEU A 255 1.01 -9.70 0.99
C LEU A 255 1.58 -8.53 1.80
N SER A 256 1.38 -7.32 1.31
CA SER A 256 1.58 -6.09 2.08
C SER A 256 0.45 -5.90 3.10
N ILE A 257 0.71 -5.15 4.17
CA ILE A 257 -0.32 -4.80 5.14
C ILE A 257 -0.31 -3.29 5.37
N ALA A 258 -1.49 -2.67 5.55
CA ALA A 258 -1.60 -1.23 5.78
C ALA A 258 -2.62 -0.87 6.86
N GLY A 259 -2.21 -0.06 7.83
CA GLY A 259 -3.06 0.40 8.94
C GLY A 259 -3.10 1.91 9.08
N GLY A 260 -4.23 2.47 9.54
CA GLY A 260 -4.41 3.93 9.58
C GLY A 260 -5.12 4.55 10.77
N ALA A 261 -5.90 3.80 11.56
CA ALA A 261 -6.83 4.41 12.52
C ALA A 261 -6.26 4.64 13.93
N ALA A 262 -5.10 4.08 14.26
CA ALA A 262 -4.60 4.08 15.64
C ALA A 262 -3.20 4.68 15.85
N VAL A 263 -2.49 5.07 14.80
CA VAL A 263 -1.14 5.65 14.93
C VAL A 263 -1.23 7.16 15.15
N THR A 264 -1.60 7.56 16.35
CA THR A 264 -1.76 8.98 16.73
C THR A 264 -0.57 9.57 17.50
N SER A 265 0.37 8.73 17.94
CA SER A 265 1.60 9.13 18.62
C SER A 265 2.67 8.04 18.48
N VAL A 266 3.94 8.35 18.77
CA VAL A 266 5.03 7.34 18.83
C VAL A 266 4.69 6.19 19.79
N ALA A 267 4.02 6.50 20.90
CA ALA A 267 3.56 5.51 21.88
C ALA A 267 2.36 4.67 21.40
N ASN A 268 1.71 5.08 20.30
CA ASN A 268 0.53 4.45 19.71
C ASN A 268 0.78 4.01 18.25
N CYS A 269 2.03 4.10 17.79
CA CYS A 269 2.42 3.58 16.49
C CYS A 269 2.16 2.07 16.46
N VAL A 270 1.78 1.55 15.29
CA VAL A 270 1.88 0.11 15.04
C VAL A 270 3.31 -0.25 15.41
N ASP A 271 3.47 -1.10 16.43
CA ASP A 271 4.77 -1.57 16.85
C ASP A 271 5.40 -2.28 15.65
N VAL A 272 6.30 -1.54 14.99
CA VAL A 272 6.96 -1.97 13.77
C VAL A 272 7.68 -3.28 14.03
N SER A 273 8.29 -3.44 15.20
CA SER A 273 9.00 -4.67 15.58
C SER A 273 8.04 -5.85 15.59
N SER A 274 6.81 -5.65 16.07
CA SER A 274 5.77 -6.68 16.07
C SER A 274 5.21 -6.97 14.68
N ALA A 275 5.06 -5.96 13.82
CA ALA A 275 4.70 -6.18 12.42
C ALA A 275 5.80 -6.96 11.67
N VAL A 276 7.07 -6.62 11.89
CA VAL A 276 8.23 -7.36 11.33
C VAL A 276 8.27 -8.79 11.87
N ALA A 277 8.02 -9.00 13.16
CA ALA A 277 7.97 -10.33 13.77
C ALA A 277 6.84 -11.20 13.19
N LEU A 278 5.67 -10.59 12.94
CA LEU A 278 4.54 -11.25 12.28
C LEU A 278 4.94 -11.81 10.90
N TYR A 279 5.61 -11.00 10.08
CA TYR A 279 6.09 -11.44 8.77
C TYR A 279 7.09 -12.58 8.87
N ARG A 280 8.11 -12.44 9.72
CA ARG A 280 9.13 -13.49 9.91
C ARG A 280 8.49 -14.82 10.31
N ASN A 281 7.48 -14.77 11.19
CA ASN A 281 6.78 -15.97 11.61
C ASN A 281 5.92 -16.56 10.47
N GLY A 282 5.21 -15.71 9.71
CA GLY A 282 4.45 -16.14 8.54
C GLY A 282 5.32 -16.80 7.47
N GLU A 283 6.47 -16.21 7.14
CA GLU A 283 7.45 -16.78 6.20
C GLU A 283 7.99 -18.13 6.67
N ARG A 284 8.36 -18.23 7.96
CA ARG A 284 8.81 -19.50 8.56
C ARG A 284 7.74 -20.58 8.42
N ILE A 285 6.49 -20.28 8.77
CA ILE A 285 5.38 -21.23 8.68
C ILE A 285 5.12 -21.62 7.22
N ALA A 286 5.17 -20.67 6.28
CA ALA A 286 5.01 -20.94 4.85
C ALA A 286 6.12 -21.87 4.32
N ALA A 287 7.38 -21.63 4.72
CA ALA A 287 8.51 -22.47 4.37
C ALA A 287 8.39 -23.89 4.97
N GLU A 288 7.98 -24.00 6.22
CA GLU A 288 7.73 -25.30 6.88
C GLU A 288 6.63 -26.10 6.18
N ARG A 289 5.53 -25.44 5.76
CA ARG A 289 4.46 -26.07 4.99
C ARG A 289 4.93 -26.52 3.61
N ALA A 290 5.72 -25.70 2.93
CA ALA A 290 6.30 -26.06 1.64
C ALA A 290 7.23 -27.29 1.77
N ALA A 291 8.08 -27.32 2.79
CA ALA A 291 8.96 -28.46 3.08
C ALA A 291 8.16 -29.73 3.40
N ALA A 292 7.12 -29.62 4.23
CA ALA A 292 6.22 -30.75 4.54
C ALA A 292 5.50 -31.28 3.29
N GLY A 293 5.03 -30.39 2.40
CA GLY A 293 4.41 -30.80 1.13
C GLY A 293 5.38 -31.45 0.13
N VAL A 294 6.67 -31.12 0.18
CA VAL A 294 7.71 -31.84 -0.57
C VAL A 294 7.94 -33.23 0.04
N ALA A 295 8.06 -33.32 1.37
CA ALA A 295 8.24 -34.60 2.06
C ALA A 295 7.07 -35.57 1.82
N GLU A 296 5.82 -35.08 1.87
CA GLU A 296 4.63 -35.91 1.59
C GLU A 296 4.63 -36.42 0.14
N ARG A 297 4.97 -35.58 -0.84
CA ARG A 297 5.08 -36.03 -2.24
C ARG A 297 6.14 -37.10 -2.41
N GLN A 298 7.33 -36.91 -1.82
CA GLN A 298 8.40 -37.91 -1.84
C GLN A 298 7.98 -39.23 -1.17
N PHE A 299 7.25 -39.15 -0.07
CA PHE A 299 6.70 -40.33 0.61
C PHE A 299 5.68 -41.08 -0.28
N GLN A 300 4.75 -40.38 -0.92
CA GLN A 300 3.79 -41.00 -1.84
C GLN A 300 4.47 -41.60 -3.08
N GLU A 301 5.48 -40.95 -3.64
CA GLU A 301 6.29 -41.49 -4.73
C GLU A 301 7.02 -42.77 -4.32
N ALA A 302 7.65 -42.78 -3.14
CA ALA A 302 8.31 -43.96 -2.59
C ALA A 302 7.32 -45.11 -2.34
N LYS A 303 6.15 -44.81 -1.77
CA LYS A 303 5.07 -45.78 -1.55
C LYS A 303 4.56 -46.38 -2.87
N ASN A 304 4.37 -45.54 -3.89
CA ASN A 304 3.96 -45.97 -5.22
C ASN A 304 5.04 -46.83 -5.88
N ALA A 305 6.31 -46.47 -5.76
CA ALA A 305 7.43 -47.27 -6.23
C ALA A 305 7.48 -48.65 -5.55
N TYR A 306 7.34 -48.70 -4.23
CA TYR A 306 7.28 -49.94 -3.46
C TYR A 306 6.13 -50.84 -3.90
N ASN A 307 4.93 -50.28 -4.09
CA ASN A 307 3.77 -51.04 -4.55
C ASN A 307 3.96 -51.63 -5.96
N ARG A 308 4.62 -50.91 -6.87
CA ARG A 308 4.97 -51.43 -8.21
C ARG A 308 5.92 -52.62 -8.12
N VAL A 309 6.95 -52.52 -7.29
CA VAL A 309 7.90 -53.62 -7.06
C VAL A 309 7.17 -54.84 -6.45
N ARG A 310 6.36 -54.63 -5.42
CA ARG A 310 5.57 -55.70 -4.80
C ARG A 310 4.64 -56.41 -5.79
N GLN A 311 3.98 -55.66 -6.67
CA GLN A 311 3.12 -56.22 -7.72
C GLN A 311 3.89 -57.05 -8.75
N SER A 312 5.16 -56.71 -9.05
CA SER A 312 5.97 -57.53 -9.97
C SER A 312 6.42 -58.88 -9.41
N TYR A 313 6.28 -59.10 -8.09
CA TYR A 313 6.58 -60.37 -7.42
C TYR A 313 5.33 -61.19 -7.08
N SER A 314 4.14 -60.71 -7.44
CA SER A 314 2.85 -61.39 -7.22
C SER A 314 2.33 -61.98 -8.53
#